data_AF-A0A2D8LL87-F1
#
_entry.id   AF-A0A2D8LL87-F1
#
_cell.length_a   1.000
_cell.length_b   1.000
_cell.length_c   1.000
_cell.angle_alpha   90.00
_cell.angle_beta   90.00
_cell.angle_gamma   90.00
#
_symmetry.space_group_name_H-M   'P 1'
#
loop_
_entity.id
_entity.type
_entity.pdbx_description
1 polymer ?
#
loop_
_entity_poly.entity_id
_entity_poly.type
_entity_poly.pdbx_seq_one_letter_code
_entity_poly.pdbx_strand_id
1 'polypeptide(L)'
;MRIAISQDEENLKKELSEKFNEYEIEYSDADIGGGADLWVTIIIIGGALFFKGKDINENLDAWKNIGDKIKSLFSKKHKPRFIDKEASIALAISRICQKTKVNEIELVNSQAIIGKETNTKSFKLNFAPLDYYILNFKVNGIENFIFCIKSNGEIRFQDYFENSEWNYDIDWDTYEKREDYTS
;
A
#
# COMPACT_ATOMS: atom_id res chain seq x y z
N MET A 1 3.22 -5.20 -13.86
CA MET A 1 2.35 -5.43 -12.68
C MET A 1 1.96 -6.90 -12.71
N ARG A 2 1.90 -7.60 -11.57
CA ARG A 2 1.60 -9.04 -11.56
C ARG A 2 0.35 -9.33 -10.76
N ILE A 3 -0.76 -9.64 -11.41
CA ILE A 3 -1.99 -9.92 -10.67
C ILE A 3 -2.18 -11.43 -10.56
N ALA A 4 -2.29 -11.90 -9.32
CA ALA A 4 -2.55 -13.29 -8.99
C ALA A 4 -4.06 -13.51 -8.80
N ILE A 5 -4.65 -14.30 -9.69
CA ILE A 5 -6.10 -14.51 -9.74
C ILE A 5 -6.40 -16.01 -9.76
N SER A 6 -7.54 -16.36 -9.17
CA SER A 6 -8.21 -17.64 -9.33
C SER A 6 -8.34 -18.11 -10.79
N GLN A 7 -8.31 -19.42 -11.01
CA GLN A 7 -8.62 -20.02 -12.32
C GLN A 7 -10.06 -19.73 -12.78
N ASP A 8 -11.02 -19.59 -11.86
CA ASP A 8 -12.46 -19.49 -12.19
C ASP A 8 -12.99 -18.05 -12.25
N GLU A 9 -12.10 -17.05 -12.37
CA GLU A 9 -12.47 -15.63 -12.31
C GLU A 9 -12.27 -14.87 -13.63
N GLU A 10 -12.75 -15.41 -14.75
CA GLU A 10 -12.69 -14.75 -16.07
C GLU A 10 -13.28 -13.33 -16.06
N ASN A 11 -14.40 -13.10 -15.37
CA ASN A 11 -15.00 -11.77 -15.26
C ASN A 11 -14.08 -10.78 -14.52
N LEU A 12 -13.35 -11.24 -13.50
CA LEU A 12 -12.42 -10.39 -12.76
C LEU A 12 -11.12 -10.17 -13.54
N LYS A 13 -10.62 -11.21 -14.23
CA LYS A 13 -9.51 -11.08 -15.19
C LYS A 13 -9.85 -10.02 -16.23
N LYS A 14 -11.07 -10.04 -16.78
CA LYS A 14 -11.56 -9.01 -17.71
C LYS A 14 -11.66 -7.63 -17.07
N GLU A 15 -12.29 -7.51 -15.89
CA GLU A 15 -12.39 -6.24 -15.16
C GLU A 15 -11.01 -5.61 -14.89
N LEU A 16 -10.03 -6.42 -14.48
CA LEU A 16 -8.69 -5.96 -14.16
C LEU A 16 -7.89 -5.62 -15.42
N SER A 17 -8.00 -6.42 -16.49
CA SER A 17 -7.46 -6.08 -17.82
C SER A 17 -7.99 -4.76 -18.33
N GLU A 18 -9.29 -4.50 -18.22
CA GLU A 18 -9.90 -3.24 -18.65
C GLU A 18 -9.43 -2.06 -17.79
N LYS A 19 -9.37 -2.26 -16.48
CA LYS A 19 -9.04 -1.20 -15.51
C LYS A 19 -7.56 -0.81 -15.54
N PHE A 20 -6.68 -1.77 -15.82
CA PHE A 20 -5.24 -1.58 -15.86
C PHE A 20 -4.68 -1.85 -17.26
N ASN A 21 -5.46 -1.60 -18.31
CA ASN A 21 -5.04 -1.75 -19.71
C ASN A 21 -3.77 -0.97 -20.10
N GLU A 22 -3.44 0.08 -19.35
CA GLU A 22 -2.21 0.88 -19.48
C GLU A 22 -0.96 0.17 -18.95
N TYR A 23 -1.12 -0.95 -18.22
CA TYR A 23 -0.04 -1.67 -17.58
C TYR A 23 0.05 -3.09 -18.12
N GLU A 24 1.28 -3.59 -18.24
CA GLU A 24 1.49 -5.01 -18.49
C GLU A 24 1.06 -5.81 -17.26
N ILE A 25 0.06 -6.67 -17.46
CA ILE A 25 -0.52 -7.53 -16.43
C ILE A 25 -0.09 -8.97 -16.69
N GLU A 26 0.76 -9.49 -15.83
CA GLU A 26 1.00 -10.93 -15.79
C GLU A 26 -0.06 -11.59 -14.91
N TYR A 27 -0.86 -12.46 -15.52
CA TYR A 27 -1.77 -13.34 -14.80
C TYR A 27 -1.03 -14.63 -14.44
N SER A 28 -1.12 -15.00 -13.18
CA SER A 28 -0.62 -16.28 -12.70
C SER A 28 -1.75 -16.96 -11.96
N ASP A 29 -2.07 -18.18 -12.38
CA ASP A 29 -3.07 -19.00 -11.71
C ASP A 29 -2.50 -19.43 -10.35
N ALA A 30 -3.25 -19.18 -9.29
CA ALA A 30 -2.88 -19.62 -7.94
C ALA A 30 -3.61 -20.92 -7.60
N ASP A 31 -2.91 -22.06 -7.62
CA ASP A 31 -3.41 -23.31 -7.03
C ASP A 31 -3.13 -23.31 -5.51
N ILE A 32 -4.11 -22.85 -4.74
CA ILE A 32 -4.02 -22.74 -3.28
C ILE A 32 -4.36 -24.09 -2.61
N GLY A 33 -4.08 -25.23 -3.25
CA GLY A 33 -4.15 -26.56 -2.65
C GLY A 33 -5.56 -27.15 -2.53
N GLY A 34 -5.65 -28.46 -2.76
CA GLY A 34 -6.89 -29.23 -2.81
C GLY A 34 -7.78 -29.03 -1.57
N GLY A 35 -8.91 -28.36 -1.77
CA GLY A 35 -9.89 -27.98 -0.74
C GLY A 35 -10.12 -26.48 -0.64
N ALA A 36 -9.24 -25.65 -1.21
CA ALA A 36 -9.41 -24.21 -1.33
C ALA A 36 -9.84 -23.84 -2.75
N ASP A 37 -11.08 -24.18 -3.12
CA ASP A 37 -11.78 -23.52 -4.22
C ASP A 37 -11.98 -22.03 -3.85
N LEU A 38 -10.92 -21.25 -4.09
CA LEU A 38 -10.85 -19.86 -4.57
C LEU A 38 -11.92 -18.86 -4.12
N TRP A 39 -11.73 -18.29 -2.93
CA TRP A 39 -12.43 -17.08 -2.44
C TRP A 39 -11.57 -15.80 -2.43
N VAL A 40 -10.34 -15.83 -2.97
CA VAL A 40 -9.36 -14.76 -2.74
C VAL A 40 -8.71 -14.27 -4.04
N THR A 41 -8.67 -12.94 -4.24
CA THR A 41 -7.88 -12.27 -5.28
C THR A 41 -6.67 -11.58 -4.63
N ILE A 42 -5.46 -11.75 -5.19
CA ILE A 42 -4.26 -11.07 -4.71
C ILE A 42 -3.71 -10.15 -5.80
N ILE A 43 -3.72 -8.85 -5.54
CA ILE A 43 -3.17 -7.84 -6.44
C ILE A 43 -1.75 -7.56 -5.98
N ILE A 44 -0.78 -7.99 -6.78
CA ILE A 44 0.63 -7.75 -6.54
C ILE A 44 1.08 -6.72 -7.57
N ILE A 45 1.69 -5.64 -7.11
CA ILE A 45 2.33 -4.71 -8.03
C ILE A 45 3.76 -5.17 -8.22
N GLY A 46 3.89 -6.41 -8.70
CA GLY A 46 5.14 -6.98 -9.17
C GLY A 46 5.68 -6.12 -10.29
N GLY A 47 6.78 -5.41 -10.01
CA GLY A 47 7.24 -4.32 -10.86
C GLY A 47 8.74 -4.10 -10.80
N ALA A 48 9.54 -5.15 -10.96
CA ALA A 48 10.96 -5.07 -11.28
C ALA A 48 11.28 -4.27 -12.57
N LEU A 49 10.28 -3.75 -13.30
CA LEU A 49 10.47 -2.89 -14.49
C LEU A 49 9.91 -1.46 -14.35
N PHE A 50 8.91 -1.21 -13.47
CA PHE A 50 8.43 0.15 -13.18
C PHE A 50 9.20 0.80 -12.01
N PHE A 51 9.67 -0.01 -11.05
CA PHE A 51 10.25 0.47 -9.79
C PHE A 51 11.75 0.21 -9.63
N LYS A 52 12.42 -0.36 -10.65
CA LYS A 52 13.89 -0.47 -10.65
C LYS A 52 14.51 0.87 -11.05
N GLY A 53 14.62 1.76 -10.07
CA GLY A 53 15.52 2.92 -10.13
C GLY A 53 14.89 4.30 -10.36
N LYS A 54 13.56 4.41 -10.46
CA LYS A 54 12.87 5.70 -10.56
C LYS A 54 12.19 6.06 -9.25
N ASP A 55 12.40 7.28 -8.81
CA ASP A 55 11.82 7.82 -7.56
C ASP A 55 10.28 7.91 -7.66
N ILE A 56 9.58 7.87 -6.51
CA ILE A 56 8.14 8.12 -6.41
C ILE A 56 7.78 9.43 -7.09
N ASN A 57 8.63 10.45 -6.93
CA ASN A 57 8.50 11.76 -7.54
C ASN A 57 8.41 11.73 -9.07
N GLU A 58 9.21 10.89 -9.74
CA GLU A 58 9.24 10.83 -11.22
C GLU A 58 7.96 10.25 -11.83
N ASN A 59 7.20 9.47 -11.06
CA ASN A 59 6.01 8.76 -11.53
C ASN A 59 4.81 8.97 -10.60
N LEU A 60 4.73 10.12 -9.94
CA LEU A 60 3.70 10.42 -8.93
C LEU A 60 2.27 10.22 -9.46
N ASP A 61 2.01 10.65 -10.70
CA ASP A 61 0.71 10.48 -11.34
C ASP A 61 0.36 9.00 -11.56
N ALA A 62 1.34 8.16 -11.91
CA ALA A 62 1.14 6.73 -12.06
C ALA A 62 0.84 6.08 -10.70
N TRP A 63 1.58 6.44 -9.64
CA TRP A 63 1.33 5.97 -8.28
C TRP A 63 -0.07 6.34 -7.79
N LYS A 64 -0.47 7.59 -7.99
CA LYS A 64 -1.81 8.08 -7.66
C LYS A 64 -2.90 7.32 -8.44
N ASN A 65 -2.74 7.17 -9.76
CA ASN A 65 -3.70 6.47 -10.62
C ASN A 65 -3.86 5.01 -10.20
N ILE A 66 -2.75 4.31 -9.94
CA ILE A 66 -2.75 2.95 -9.41
C ILE A 66 -3.50 2.90 -8.07
N GLY A 67 -3.21 3.81 -7.14
CA GLY A 67 -3.88 3.89 -5.84
C GLY A 67 -5.39 4.11 -5.94
N ASP A 68 -5.83 5.03 -6.81
CA ASP A 68 -7.25 5.27 -7.10
C ASP A 68 -7.90 4.01 -7.70
N LYS A 69 -7.20 3.33 -8.61
CA LYS A 69 -7.69 2.10 -9.21
C LYS A 69 -7.83 0.96 -8.19
N ILE A 70 -6.89 0.82 -7.26
CA ILE A 70 -6.93 -0.15 -6.15
C ILE A 70 -8.07 0.15 -5.20
N LYS A 71 -8.23 1.40 -4.77
CA LYS A 71 -9.31 1.83 -3.86
C LYS A 71 -10.68 1.42 -4.39
N SER A 72 -10.91 1.54 -5.70
CA SER A 72 -12.18 1.16 -6.31
C SER A 72 -12.37 -0.35 -6.48
N LEU A 73 -11.33 -1.17 -6.32
CA LEU A 73 -11.47 -2.62 -6.28
C LEU A 73 -11.99 -3.07 -4.92
N PHE A 74 -11.61 -2.38 -3.85
CA PHE A 74 -12.07 -2.70 -2.49
C PHE A 74 -13.48 -2.19 -2.18
N SER A 75 -14.07 -1.33 -3.02
CA SER A 75 -15.44 -0.86 -2.83
C SER A 75 -16.51 -1.91 -3.18
N LYS A 76 -16.16 -2.96 -3.93
CA LYS A 76 -17.07 -4.04 -4.32
C LYS A 76 -17.01 -5.20 -3.33
N LYS A 77 -18.13 -5.50 -2.65
CA LYS A 77 -18.23 -6.47 -1.53
C LYS A 77 -18.16 -7.96 -1.92
N HIS A 78 -17.82 -8.30 -3.16
CA HIS A 78 -18.12 -9.65 -3.65
C HIS A 78 -17.11 -10.73 -3.23
N LYS A 79 -15.83 -10.40 -2.99
CA LYS A 79 -14.81 -11.37 -2.53
C LYS A 79 -13.67 -10.70 -1.74
N PRO A 80 -13.04 -11.43 -0.79
CA PRO A 80 -11.77 -11.04 -0.19
C PRO A 80 -10.70 -10.72 -1.25
N ARG A 81 -10.17 -9.50 -1.20
CA ARG A 81 -9.08 -9.03 -2.05
C ARG A 81 -7.91 -8.66 -1.15
N PHE A 82 -6.70 -8.81 -1.66
CA PHE A 82 -5.52 -8.40 -0.91
C PHE A 82 -4.47 -7.73 -1.79
N ILE A 83 -3.61 -6.94 -1.16
CA ILE A 83 -2.58 -6.11 -1.75
C ILE A 83 -1.22 -6.36 -1.10
N ASP A 84 -0.16 -6.25 -1.90
CA ASP A 84 1.22 -6.20 -1.42
C ASP A 84 1.60 -4.81 -0.88
N LYS A 85 2.84 -4.70 -0.41
CA LYS A 85 3.38 -3.46 0.15
C LYS A 85 3.39 -2.33 -0.89
N GLU A 86 3.76 -2.61 -2.13
CA GLU A 86 3.81 -1.66 -3.22
C GLU A 86 2.40 -1.13 -3.56
N ALA A 87 1.39 -1.99 -3.63
CA ALA A 87 -0.01 -1.56 -3.73
C ALA A 87 -0.46 -0.71 -2.53
N SER A 88 0.02 -1.01 -1.33
CA SER A 88 -0.30 -0.20 -0.14
C SER A 88 0.33 1.20 -0.22
N ILE A 89 1.55 1.32 -0.76
CA ILE A 89 2.20 2.60 -1.04
C ILE A 89 1.39 3.41 -2.05
N ALA A 90 0.97 2.79 -3.17
CA ALA A 90 0.13 3.46 -4.15
C ALA A 90 -1.19 3.96 -3.56
N LEU A 91 -1.84 3.13 -2.72
CA LEU A 91 -3.06 3.51 -2.02
C LEU A 91 -2.83 4.69 -1.08
N ALA A 92 -1.73 4.71 -0.33
CA ALA A 92 -1.36 5.82 0.54
C ALA A 92 -1.11 7.12 -0.26
N ILE A 93 -0.34 7.04 -1.36
CA ILE A 93 -0.07 8.18 -2.24
C ILE A 93 -1.37 8.76 -2.81
N SER A 94 -2.30 7.93 -3.29
CA SER A 94 -3.63 8.39 -3.72
C SER A 94 -4.36 9.16 -2.61
N ARG A 95 -4.28 8.70 -1.35
CA ARG A 95 -4.88 9.40 -0.20
C ARG A 95 -4.19 10.72 0.11
N ILE A 96 -2.86 10.78 0.04
CA ILE A 96 -2.09 12.02 0.23
C ILE A 96 -2.47 13.03 -0.84
N CYS A 97 -2.48 12.65 -2.11
CA CYS A 97 -2.84 13.53 -3.24
C CYS A 97 -4.30 14.00 -3.20
N GLN A 98 -5.19 13.31 -2.47
CA GLN A 98 -6.57 13.75 -2.20
C GLN A 98 -6.64 14.79 -1.06
N LYS A 99 -5.61 14.89 -0.23
CA LYS A 99 -5.55 15.76 0.96
C LYS A 99 -4.73 17.02 0.76
N THR A 100 -3.61 16.92 0.04
CA THR A 100 -2.70 18.03 -0.19
C THR A 100 -2.18 18.04 -1.63
N LYS A 101 -1.64 19.18 -2.06
CA LYS A 101 -0.93 19.28 -3.34
C LYS A 101 0.49 18.77 -3.13
N VAL A 102 0.84 17.69 -3.84
CA VAL A 102 2.17 17.08 -3.75
C VAL A 102 3.07 17.64 -4.86
N ASN A 103 4.11 18.39 -4.48
CA ASN A 103 5.19 18.76 -5.40
C ASN A 103 6.39 17.82 -5.24
N GLU A 104 6.62 17.35 -4.02
CA GLU A 104 7.66 16.39 -3.66
C GLU A 104 7.10 15.44 -2.59
N ILE A 105 7.46 14.16 -2.67
CA ILE A 105 7.11 13.12 -1.72
C ILE A 105 8.27 12.15 -1.52
N GLU A 106 8.56 11.85 -0.26
CA GLU A 106 9.58 10.90 0.17
C GLU A 106 8.92 9.83 1.02
N LEU A 107 9.20 8.56 0.74
CA LEU A 107 8.83 7.44 1.61
C LEU A 107 9.95 7.26 2.65
N VAL A 108 9.78 7.91 3.81
CA VAL A 108 10.77 7.95 4.90
C VAL A 108 10.89 6.60 5.60
N ASN A 109 9.77 5.90 5.79
CA ASN A 109 9.75 4.58 6.42
C ASN A 109 8.73 3.66 5.74
N SER A 110 9.10 2.39 5.58
CA SER A 110 8.23 1.35 5.05
C SER A 110 8.51 0.04 5.76
N GLN A 111 7.59 -0.37 6.63
CA GLN A 111 7.69 -1.59 7.42
C GLN A 111 6.46 -2.48 7.17
N ALA A 112 6.68 -3.78 7.05
CA ALA A 112 5.63 -4.77 7.10
C ALA A 112 5.66 -5.47 8.46
N ILE A 113 4.54 -5.45 9.19
CA ILE A 113 4.30 -6.36 10.29
C ILE A 113 3.70 -7.61 9.67
N ILE A 114 4.57 -8.59 9.45
CA ILE A 114 4.22 -9.84 8.79
C ILE A 114 3.40 -10.69 9.76
N GLY A 115 2.19 -11.06 9.34
CA GLY A 115 1.35 -12.01 10.08
C GLY A 115 1.87 -13.44 9.95
N LYS A 116 1.01 -14.44 10.21
CA LYS A 116 1.34 -15.83 9.89
C LYS A 116 1.41 -16.00 8.37
N GLU A 117 2.60 -16.31 7.83
CA GLU A 117 2.74 -16.63 6.41
C GLU A 117 1.83 -17.80 6.02
N THR A 118 1.08 -17.66 4.93
CA THR A 118 0.27 -18.76 4.40
C THR A 118 1.00 -19.32 3.19
N ASN A 119 1.62 -20.49 3.36
CA ASN A 119 2.31 -21.17 2.26
C ASN A 119 1.29 -21.81 1.31
N THR A 120 1.18 -21.26 0.10
CA THR A 120 0.39 -21.87 -0.98
C THR A 120 1.30 -22.82 -1.77
N LYS A 121 0.87 -24.08 -1.94
CA LYS A 121 1.73 -25.17 -2.45
C LYS A 121 2.21 -24.97 -3.90
N SER A 122 1.48 -24.22 -4.73
CA SER A 122 1.82 -24.02 -6.14
C SER A 122 2.45 -22.66 -6.46
N PHE A 123 2.14 -21.61 -5.67
CA PHE A 123 2.34 -20.25 -6.14
C PHE A 123 3.74 -19.68 -5.86
N LYS A 124 4.59 -20.37 -5.07
CA LYS A 124 5.87 -19.84 -4.55
C LYS A 124 5.76 -18.37 -4.13
N LEU A 125 4.59 -17.99 -3.63
CA LEU A 125 4.28 -16.64 -3.24
C LEU A 125 3.99 -16.70 -1.76
N ASN A 126 4.86 -16.06 -0.98
CA ASN A 126 4.59 -15.80 0.41
C ASN A 126 3.49 -14.75 0.44
N PHE A 127 2.25 -15.22 0.56
CA PHE A 127 1.11 -14.34 0.72
C PHE A 127 0.71 -14.33 2.18
N ALA A 128 0.68 -13.13 2.75
CA ALA A 128 0.32 -12.92 4.13
C ALA A 128 -0.94 -12.03 4.20
N PRO A 129 -2.15 -12.65 4.19
CA PRO A 129 -3.46 -11.97 4.21
C PRO A 129 -3.72 -11.16 5.49
N LEU A 130 -2.78 -11.16 6.42
CA LEU A 130 -2.87 -10.51 7.72
C LEU A 130 -1.79 -9.44 7.92
N ASP A 131 -1.03 -9.10 6.87
CA ASP A 131 0.02 -8.09 6.98
C ASP A 131 -0.55 -6.70 7.22
N TYR A 132 0.20 -5.94 8.02
CA TYR A 132 0.04 -4.51 8.17
C TYR A 132 1.26 -3.82 7.57
N TYR A 133 1.02 -2.87 6.69
CA TYR A 133 2.03 -2.00 6.11
C TYR A 133 2.01 -0.66 6.85
N ILE A 134 3.07 -0.37 7.59
CA ILE A 134 3.30 0.93 8.22
C ILE A 134 4.15 1.75 7.26
N LEU A 135 3.60 2.88 6.82
CA LEU A 135 4.21 3.75 5.83
C LEU A 135 4.26 5.18 6.38
N ASN A 136 5.44 5.79 6.36
CA ASN A 136 5.63 7.19 6.71
C ASN A 136 6.11 7.95 5.49
N PHE A 137 5.40 9.02 5.14
CA PHE A 137 5.74 9.89 4.03
C PHE A 137 6.06 11.28 4.54
N LYS A 138 7.06 11.92 3.92
CA LYS A 138 7.34 13.34 4.03
C LYS A 138 6.99 14.00 2.71
N VAL A 139 6.16 15.03 2.75
CA VAL A 139 5.59 15.69 1.57
C VAL A 139 5.95 17.16 1.64
N ASN A 140 6.40 17.71 0.50
CA ASN A 140 6.82 19.10 0.36
C ASN A 140 7.82 19.57 1.45
N GLY A 141 8.62 18.65 1.99
CA GLY A 141 9.61 18.93 3.03
C GLY A 141 9.06 19.19 4.45
N ILE A 142 7.76 19.36 4.66
CA ILE A 142 7.20 19.79 5.97
C ILE A 142 6.00 18.98 6.44
N GLU A 143 5.24 18.36 5.53
CA GLU A 143 4.04 17.60 5.85
C GLU A 143 4.40 16.12 6.08
N ASN A 144 4.03 15.56 7.22
CA ASN A 144 4.25 14.16 7.52
C ASN A 144 2.92 13.40 7.49
N PHE A 145 2.90 12.27 6.80
CA PHE A 145 1.75 11.38 6.75
C PHE A 145 2.15 9.99 7.24
N ILE A 146 1.38 9.44 8.17
CA ILE A 146 1.56 8.07 8.67
C ILE A 146 0.35 7.26 8.28
N PHE A 147 0.58 6.06 7.74
CA PHE A 147 -0.45 5.10 7.42
C PHE A 147 -0.14 3.74 8.04
N CYS A 148 -1.19 3.07 8.53
CA CYS A 148 -1.18 1.64 8.81
C CYS A 148 -2.26 0.98 7.94
N ILE A 149 -1.82 0.27 6.90
CA ILE A 149 -2.70 -0.31 5.87
C ILE A 149 -2.64 -1.83 5.98
N LYS A 150 -3.79 -2.46 6.21
CA LYS A 150 -3.88 -3.92 6.21
C LYS A 150 -3.87 -4.44 4.78
N SER A 151 -3.35 -5.65 4.56
CA SER A 151 -3.27 -6.25 3.22
C SER A 151 -4.62 -6.43 2.54
N ASN A 152 -5.76 -6.35 3.24
CA ASN A 152 -7.09 -6.28 2.65
C ASN A 152 -7.50 -4.87 2.16
N GLY A 153 -6.56 -3.92 2.03
CA GLY A 153 -6.80 -2.55 1.59
C GLY A 153 -7.43 -1.62 2.64
N GLU A 154 -7.69 -2.10 3.85
CA GLU A 154 -8.26 -1.29 4.93
C GLU A 154 -7.19 -0.40 5.58
N ILE A 155 -7.45 0.91 5.64
CA ILE A 155 -6.62 1.86 6.38
C ILE A 155 -7.07 1.82 7.84
N ARG A 156 -6.23 1.26 8.71
CA ARG A 156 -6.52 1.06 10.15
C ARG A 156 -6.12 2.25 11.00
N PHE A 157 -5.09 2.94 10.56
CA PHE A 157 -4.63 4.19 11.15
C PHE A 157 -4.14 5.11 10.04
N GLN A 158 -4.47 6.39 10.18
CA GLN A 158 -3.95 7.46 9.36
C GLN A 158 -3.75 8.67 10.27
N ASP A 159 -2.58 9.27 10.20
CA ASP A 159 -2.27 10.50 10.94
C ASP A 159 -1.48 11.48 10.08
N TYR A 160 -1.53 12.75 10.48
CA TYR A 160 -0.98 13.88 9.75
C TYR A 160 -0.46 14.93 10.72
N PHE A 161 0.76 15.42 10.49
CA PHE A 161 1.34 16.54 11.23
C PHE A 161 2.36 17.31 10.39
N GLU A 162 2.51 18.59 10.67
CA GLU A 162 3.46 19.49 10.01
C GLU A 162 4.64 19.82 10.94
N ASN A 163 5.76 20.28 10.36
CA ASN A 163 6.88 20.89 11.10
C ASN A 163 7.50 19.99 12.18
N SER A 164 7.86 18.77 11.80
CA SER A 164 8.52 17.81 12.68
C SER A 164 10.04 18.01 12.78
N GLU A 165 10.55 19.23 12.56
CA GLU A 165 11.94 19.53 12.89
C GLU A 165 12.07 19.48 14.42
N TRP A 166 12.36 18.28 14.91
CA TRP A 166 12.69 18.03 16.30
C TRP A 166 13.88 18.92 16.66
N ASN A 167 13.66 19.87 17.56
CA ASN A 167 14.75 20.61 18.17
C ASN A 167 15.51 19.63 19.09
N TYR A 168 16.66 19.14 18.63
CA TYR A 168 17.51 18.20 19.36
C TYR A 168 18.08 18.80 20.67
N ASP A 169 17.93 20.11 20.89
CA ASP A 169 18.30 20.78 22.13
C ASP A 169 17.21 20.70 23.22
N ILE A 170 16.12 19.97 22.98
CA ILE A 170 15.08 19.74 23.99
C ILE A 170 15.56 18.66 24.98
N ASP A 171 15.78 19.05 26.24
CA ASP A 171 16.06 18.16 27.37
C ASP A 171 14.84 17.27 27.66
N TRP A 172 14.91 16.01 27.23
CA TRP A 172 13.83 15.03 27.42
C TRP A 172 13.73 14.50 28.85
N ASP A 173 14.77 14.69 29.67
CA ASP A 173 14.93 13.98 30.94
C ASP A 173 14.25 14.67 32.12
N THR A 174 13.72 15.88 31.97
CA THR A 174 13.06 16.60 33.06
C THR A 174 11.62 17.05 32.74
N TYR A 175 10.64 16.23 33.15
CA TYR A 175 9.20 16.51 33.05
C TYR A 175 8.79 17.81 33.76
N GLU A 176 9.51 18.19 34.83
CA GLU A 176 9.18 19.35 35.68
C GLU A 176 9.46 20.72 35.05
N LYS A 177 10.10 20.78 33.87
CA LYS A 177 10.47 22.04 33.21
C LYS A 177 9.65 22.37 31.94
N ARG A 178 8.60 21.61 31.67
CA ARG A 178 7.79 21.76 30.44
C ARG A 178 6.65 22.76 30.67
N GLU A 179 6.76 23.96 30.11
CA GLU A 179 5.70 25.00 30.13
C GLU A 179 4.79 24.95 28.88
N ASP A 180 5.10 24.11 27.90
CA ASP A 180 4.52 24.09 26.55
C ASP A 180 3.29 23.17 26.38
N TYR A 181 3.00 22.32 27.37
CA TYR A 181 1.84 21.41 27.32
C TYR A 181 0.53 22.02 27.85
N THR A 182 0.57 23.24 28.38
CA THR A 182 -0.64 23.95 28.85
C THR A 182 -0.88 25.21 28.00
N SER A 183 -1.40 25.01 26.78
CA SER A 183 -2.11 26.04 26.02
C SER A 183 -3.15 25.42 25.10
#